data_AF-A0A3A4QVB4-F1
#
_entry.id   AF-A0A3A4QVB4-F1
#
_cell.length_a   1.000
_cell.length_b   1.000
_cell.length_c   1.000
_cell.angle_alpha   90.00
_cell.angle_beta   90.00
_cell.angle_gamma   90.00
#
_symmetry.space_group_name_H-M   'P 1'
#
loop_
_entity.id
_entity.type
_entity.pdbx_description
1 polymer ?
#
loop_
_entity_poly.entity_id
_entity_poly.type
_entity_poly.pdbx_seq_one_letter_code
_entity_poly.pdbx_strand_id
1 'polypeptide(L)'
;MTHGIAGMTIFLLPIILSIQGLTSPLFSLVGAGGALIGIGGLLLSFLKTGRPILSREMILKVLPGLLLLMTVCFVAGFKYG
;
A
#
# COMPACT_ATOMS: atom_id res chain seq x y z
N MET A 1 -5.95 15.46 9.99
CA MET A 1 -5.67 14.23 10.77
C MET A 1 -6.32 12.97 10.20
N THR A 2 -7.35 13.07 9.35
CA THR A 2 -8.09 11.91 8.80
C THR A 2 -7.27 11.00 7.88
N HIS A 3 -6.27 11.54 7.16
CA HIS A 3 -5.44 10.76 6.23
C HIS A 3 -4.60 9.65 6.90
N GLY A 4 -4.05 9.89 8.10
CA GLY A 4 -3.23 8.90 8.79
C GLY A 4 -4.04 7.71 9.29
N ILE A 5 -5.19 7.99 9.90
CA ILE A 5 -6.10 6.96 10.42
C ILE A 5 -6.63 6.11 9.26
N ALA A 6 -7.08 6.74 8.17
CA ALA A 6 -7.55 6.01 6.99
C ALA A 6 -6.47 5.08 6.42
N GLY A 7 -5.22 5.56 6.31
CA GLY A 7 -4.10 4.74 5.85
C GLY A 7 -3.83 3.54 6.75
N MET A 8 -3.83 3.75 8.08
CA MET A 8 -3.66 2.64 9.04
C MET A 8 -4.80 1.64 8.96
N THR A 9 -6.04 2.10 8.81
CA THR A 9 -7.21 1.21 8.66
C THR A 9 -7.11 0.38 7.39
N ILE A 10 -6.78 0.98 6.24
CA ILE A 10 -6.65 0.27 4.96
C ILE A 10 -5.54 -0.79 5.02
N PHE A 11 -4.45 -0.52 5.73
CA PHE A 11 -3.34 -1.46 5.90
C PHE A 11 -3.65 -2.58 6.91
N LEU A 12 -4.03 -2.23 8.14
CA LEU A 12 -4.11 -3.17 9.26
C LEU A 12 -5.39 -3.99 9.27
N LEU A 13 -6.53 -3.39 8.93
CA LEU A 13 -7.83 -4.04 9.10
C LEU A 13 -7.96 -5.33 8.28
N PRO A 14 -7.59 -5.39 6.98
CA PRO A 14 -7.67 -6.62 6.21
C PRO A 14 -6.79 -7.74 6.77
N ILE A 15 -5.62 -7.39 7.30
CA ILE A 15 -4.68 -8.34 7.89
C ILE A 15 -5.27 -8.92 9.19
N ILE A 16 -5.79 -8.06 10.06
CA ILE A 16 -6.39 -8.48 11.34
C ILE A 16 -7.59 -9.39 11.09
N LEU A 17 -8.51 -9.01 10.21
CA LEU A 17 -9.70 -9.80 9.89
C LEU A 17 -9.34 -11.17 9.28
N SER A 18 -8.27 -11.22 8.49
CA SER A 18 -7.77 -12.43 7.87
C SER A 18 -7.14 -13.38 8.91
N ILE A 19 -6.33 -12.85 9.84
CA ILE A 19 -5.73 -13.61 10.95
C ILE A 19 -6.80 -14.14 11.91
N GLN A 20 -7.85 -13.36 12.17
CA GLN A 20 -8.98 -13.76 13.02
C GLN A 20 -9.88 -14.82 12.37
N GLY A 21 -9.64 -15.18 11.10
CA GLY A 21 -10.48 -16.13 10.36
C GLY A 21 -11.86 -15.58 9.99
N LEU A 22 -12.08 -14.27 10.11
CA LEU A 22 -13.34 -13.61 9.75
C LEU A 22 -13.46 -13.38 8.23
N THR A 23 -12.33 -13.44 7.52
CA THR A 23 -12.22 -13.32 6.06
C THR A 23 -11.21 -14.33 5.56
N SER A 24 -11.16 -14.57 4.23
CA SER A 24 -10.17 -15.47 3.64
C SER A 24 -8.74 -15.01 3.96
N PRO A 25 -7.77 -15.95 4.08
CA PRO A 25 -6.34 -15.63 4.16
C PRO A 25 -5.86 -14.69 3.03
N LEU A 26 -6.43 -14.80 1.83
CA LEU A 26 -6.04 -13.96 0.69
C LEU A 26 -6.50 -12.50 0.84
N PHE A 27 -7.48 -12.21 1.69
CA PHE A 27 -7.93 -10.85 1.95
C PHE A 27 -6.83 -9.97 2.57
N SER A 28 -5.84 -10.59 3.24
CA SER A 28 -4.64 -9.90 3.73
C SER A 28 -3.83 -9.19 2.63
N LEU A 29 -3.97 -9.60 1.36
CA LEU A 29 -3.37 -8.92 0.20
C LEU A 29 -3.90 -7.50 0.02
N VAL A 30 -5.14 -7.20 0.42
CA VAL A 30 -5.68 -5.84 0.45
C VAL A 30 -4.86 -4.96 1.41
N GLY A 31 -4.50 -5.51 2.57
CA GLY A 31 -3.62 -4.85 3.53
C GLY A 31 -2.22 -4.62 2.96
N ALA A 32 -1.65 -5.63 2.29
CA ALA A 32 -0.37 -5.49 1.59
C ALA A 32 -0.41 -4.40 0.51
N GLY A 33 -1.49 -4.32 -0.27
CA GLY A 33 -1.74 -3.22 -1.22
C GLY A 33 -1.80 -1.85 -0.55
N GLY A 34 -2.46 -1.76 0.62
CA GLY A 34 -2.47 -0.57 1.46
C GLY A 34 -1.08 -0.12 1.91
N ALA A 35 -0.21 -1.06 2.30
CA ALA A 35 1.18 -0.77 2.64
C ALA A 35 1.97 -0.23 1.43
N LEU A 36 1.78 -0.81 0.25
CA LEU A 36 2.44 -0.38 -0.99
C LEU A 36 2.06 1.06 -1.38
N ILE A 37 0.78 1.45 -1.21
CA ILE A 37 0.36 2.86 -1.37
C ILE A 37 1.08 3.76 -0.37
N GLY A 38 1.16 3.34 0.89
CA GLY A 38 1.84 4.09 1.95
C GLY A 38 3.30 4.37 1.60
N ILE A 39 4.02 3.35 1.12
CA ILE A 39 5.40 3.47 0.65
C ILE A 39 5.49 4.45 -0.54
N GLY A 40 4.61 4.34 -1.53
CA GLY A 40 4.58 5.26 -2.67
C GLY A 40 4.34 6.70 -2.25
N GLY A 41 3.35 6.94 -1.38
CA GLY A 41 3.05 8.28 -0.84
C GLY A 41 4.22 8.85 -0.03
N LEU A 42 4.91 8.02 0.74
CA LEU A 42 6.08 8.43 1.51
C LEU A 42 7.26 8.81 0.59
N LEU A 43 7.52 8.03 -0.45
CA LEU A 43 8.54 8.36 -1.47
C LEU A 43 8.26 9.71 -2.15
N LEU A 44 7.01 9.97 -2.53
CA LEU A 44 6.61 11.25 -3.11
C LEU A 44 6.75 12.42 -2.11
N SER A 45 6.46 12.18 -0.83
CA SER A 45 6.60 13.19 0.22
C SER A 45 8.07 13.59 0.44
N PHE A 46 9.00 12.63 0.41
CA PHE A 46 10.44 12.90 0.50
C PHE A 46 10.98 13.67 -0.72
N LEU A 47 10.44 13.41 -1.91
CA LEU A 47 10.74 14.23 -3.10
C LEU A 47 10.28 15.67 -2.93
N LYS A 48 9.06 15.88 -2.43
CA LYS A 48 8.51 17.23 -2.23
C LYS A 48 9.28 18.03 -1.18
N THR A 49 9.83 17.36 -0.17
CA THR A 49 10.58 17.98 0.94
C THR A 49 12.04 18.30 0.58
N GLY A 50 12.50 17.96 -0.63
CA GLY A 50 13.87 18.27 -1.08
C GLY A 50 14.99 17.47 -0.42
N ARG A 51 14.64 16.46 0.41
CA ARG A 51 15.55 15.45 0.96
C ARG A 51 15.19 14.06 0.41
N PRO A 52 15.36 13.83 -0.90
CA PRO A 52 15.06 12.54 -1.51
C PRO A 52 15.94 11.44 -0.91
N ILE A 53 15.33 10.37 -0.36
CA ILE A 53 16.04 9.13 -0.01
C ILE A 53 16.51 8.41 -1.29
N LEU A 54 15.74 8.54 -2.37
CA LEU A 54 16.04 8.02 -3.71
C LEU A 54 15.95 9.17 -4.72
N SER A 55 16.79 9.16 -5.76
CA SER A 55 16.76 10.19 -6.79
C SER A 55 15.39 10.27 -7.48
N ARG A 56 15.06 11.45 -7.99
CA ARG A 56 13.79 11.70 -8.68
C ARG A 56 13.60 10.76 -9.87
N GLU A 57 14.65 10.53 -10.66
CA GLU A 57 14.59 9.58 -11.77
C GLU A 57 14.27 8.16 -11.30
N MET A 58 14.90 7.71 -10.19
CA MET A 58 14.67 6.37 -9.66
C MET A 58 13.22 6.20 -9.19
N ILE A 59 12.67 7.18 -8.46
CA ILE A 59 11.30 7.12 -7.96
C ILE A 59 10.32 7.08 -9.13
N LEU A 60 10.46 7.96 -10.12
CA LEU A 60 9.56 7.97 -11.28
C LEU A 60 9.67 6.71 -12.15
N LYS A 61 10.81 6.01 -12.11
CA LYS A 61 11.00 4.72 -12.79
C LYS A 61 10.36 3.55 -12.04
N VAL A 62 10.40 3.56 -10.70
CA VAL A 62 9.85 2.49 -9.84
C VAL A 62 8.34 2.67 -9.60
N LEU A 63 7.85 3.91 -9.59
CA LEU A 63 6.45 4.23 -9.29
C LEU A 63 5.42 3.43 -10.12
N PRO A 64 5.56 3.28 -11.46
CA PRO A 64 4.60 2.51 -12.25
C PRO A 64 4.54 1.05 -11.83
N GLY A 65 5.70 0.43 -11.56
CA GLY A 65 5.78 -0.96 -11.07
C GLY A 65 5.17 -1.11 -9.67
N LEU A 66 5.42 -0.14 -8.79
CA LEU A 66 4.81 -0.11 -7.45
C LEU A 66 3.29 -0.01 -7.51
N LEU A 67 2.76 0.89 -8.36
CA LEU A 67 1.33 1.06 -8.54
C LEU A 67 0.68 -0.17 -9.17
N LEU A 68 1.35 -0.81 -10.13
CA LEU A 68 0.86 -2.06 -10.71
C LEU A 68 0.80 -3.17 -9.67
N LEU A 69 1.86 -3.34 -8.87
CA LEU A 69 1.90 -4.34 -7.80
C LEU A 69 0.80 -4.09 -6.76
N MET A 70 0.62 -2.83 -6.35
CA MET A 70 -0.49 -2.40 -5.50
C MET A 70 -1.85 -2.81 -6.08
N THR A 71 -2.10 -2.53 -7.36
CA THR A 71 -3.35 -2.91 -8.03
C THR A 71 -3.54 -4.42 -8.04
N VAL A 72 -2.50 -5.19 -8.32
CA VAL A 72 -2.55 -6.66 -8.28
C VAL A 72 -2.91 -7.15 -6.87
N CYS A 73 -2.28 -6.59 -5.83
CA CYS A 73 -2.60 -6.92 -4.44
C CYS A 73 -4.07 -6.64 -4.10
N PHE A 74 -4.60 -5.47 -4.49
CA PHE A 74 -6.02 -5.15 -4.24
C PHE A 74 -6.96 -6.05 -5.01
N VAL A 75 -6.74 -6.22 -6.32
CA VAL A 75 -7.63 -7.04 -7.17
C VAL A 75 -7.62 -8.49 -6.71
N ALA A 76 -6.43 -9.06 -6.44
CA ALA A 76 -6.32 -10.42 -5.95
C ALA A 76 -6.96 -10.58 -4.56
N GLY A 77 -6.71 -9.62 -3.66
CA GLY A 77 -7.26 -9.62 -2.31
C GLY A 77 -8.78 -9.49 -2.26
N PHE A 78 -9.40 -8.70 -3.15
CA PHE A 78 -10.86 -8.58 -3.22
C PHE A 78 -11.54 -9.69 -4.02
N LYS A 79 -10.85 -10.27 -5.01
CA LYS A 79 -11.44 -11.28 -5.89
C LYS A 79 -11.34 -12.68 -5.30
N TYR A 80 -10.22 -12.99 -4.65
CA TYR A 80 -9.92 -14.34 -4.14
C TYR A 80 -9.85 -14.40 -2.61
N GLY A 81 -9.91 -13.24 -1.93
CA GLY A 81 -10.02 -13.12 -0.48
C GLY A 81 -11.45 -12.81 -0.05
#